data_AF-A0A3B5MT97-F1
#
_entry.id   AF-A0A3B5MT97-F1
#
_cell.length_a   1.000
_cell.length_b   1.000
_cell.length_c   1.000
_cell.angle_alpha   90.00
_cell.angle_beta   90.00
_cell.angle_gamma   90.00
#
_symmetry.space_group_name_H-M   'P 1'
#
loop_
_entity.id
_entity.type
_entity.pdbx_description
1 polymer ?
#
loop_
_entity_poly.entity_id
_entity_poly.type
_entity_poly.pdbx_seq_one_letter_code
_entity_poly.pdbx_strand_id
1 'polypeptide(L)' 'MGMHGVKDEVFLSIPCVLGNSGLTDVIHMTLKPEEETQLVKSAETLWGVQKELTL' A
#
# COMPACT_ATOMS: atom_id res chain seq x y z
N MET A 1 6.37 -5.92 -9.67
CA MET A 1 6.80 -5.43 -8.35
C MET A 1 5.76 -4.42 -7.90
N GLY A 2 5.30 -4.48 -6.65
CA GLY A 2 4.29 -3.56 -6.14
C GLY A 2 4.82 -2.13 -5.99
N MET A 3 3.97 -1.22 -5.51
CA MET A 3 4.35 0.18 -5.27
C MET A 3 5.31 0.30 -4.09
N HIS A 4 6.34 1.15 -4.23
CA HIS A 4 7.27 1.52 -3.14
C HIS A 4 7.87 0.32 -2.40
N GLY A 5 8.20 -0.76 -3.12
CA GLY A 5 8.82 -1.96 -2.55
C GLY A 5 7.87 -2.90 -1.79
N VAL A 6 6.58 -2.59 -1.70
CA VAL A 6 5.56 -3.48 -1.08
C VAL A 6 5.36 -4.72 -1.96
N LYS A 7 5.45 -5.90 -1.35
CA LYS A 7 5.34 -7.20 -2.04
C LYS A 7 4.08 -7.98 -1.67
N ASP A 8 3.53 -7.73 -0.48
CA ASP A 8 2.38 -8.44 0.05
C ASP A 8 1.06 -7.83 -0.46
N GLU A 9 -0.01 -8.64 -0.46
CA GLU A 9 -1.36 -8.20 -0.83
C GLU A 9 -2.03 -7.48 0.36
N VAL A 10 -1.68 -6.21 0.53
CA VAL A 10 -2.19 -5.34 1.61
C VAL A 10 -2.81 -4.06 1.08
N PHE A 11 -3.74 -3.52 1.84
CA PHE A 11 -4.34 -2.22 1.58
C PHE A 11 -3.70 -1.15 2.47
N LEU A 12 -3.22 -0.07 1.87
CA LEU A 12 -2.63 1.09 2.54
C LEU A 12 -3.26 2.38 2.02
N SER A 13 -3.29 3.41 2.87
CA SER A 13 -3.73 4.74 2.47
C SER A 13 -2.68 5.42 1.58
N ILE A 14 -3.02 5.65 0.32
CA ILE A 14 -2.21 6.35 -0.67
C ILE A 14 -3.10 7.34 -1.46
N PRO A 15 -2.53 8.38 -2.09
CA PRO A 15 -3.32 9.28 -2.91
C PRO A 15 -3.80 8.58 -4.18
N CYS A 16 -5.13 8.58 -4.37
CA CYS A 16 -5.80 7.94 -5.49
C CYS A 16 -6.74 8.91 -6.19
N VAL A 17 -6.96 8.70 -7.48
CA VAL A 17 -8.00 9.37 -8.25
C VAL A 17 -9.29 8.54 -8.17
N LEU A 18 -10.39 9.22 -7.89
CA LEU A 18 -11.72 8.62 -7.84
C LEU A 18 -12.56 9.10 -9.03
N GLY A 19 -13.20 8.15 -9.70
CA GLY A 19 -14.16 8.39 -10.78
C GLY A 19 -15.47 7.66 -10.52
N ASN A 20 -16.37 7.70 -11.51
CA ASN A 20 -17.70 7.08 -11.40
C ASN A 20 -17.65 5.54 -11.17
N SER A 21 -16.53 4.90 -11.49
CA SER A 21 -16.28 3.47 -11.27
C SER A 21 -15.48 3.16 -9.98
N GLY A 22 -15.28 4.14 -9.09
CA GLY A 22 -14.46 4.00 -7.89
C GLY A 22 -13.01 4.45 -8.09
N LEU A 23 -12.04 3.70 -7.57
CA LEU A 23 -10.62 4.00 -7.72
C LEU A 23 -10.20 3.78 -9.18
N THR A 24 -9.85 4.87 -9.88
CA THR A 24 -9.46 4.83 -11.29
C THR A 24 -7.94 4.78 -11.45
N ASP A 25 -7.22 5.53 -10.62
CA ASP A 25 -5.78 5.69 -10.73
C ASP A 25 -5.14 5.85 -9.36
N VAL A 26 -3.84 5.56 -9.30
CA VAL A 26 -3.02 5.77 -8.12
C VAL A 26 -1.88 6.72 -8.47
N ILE A 27 -1.66 7.72 -7.61
CA ILE A 27 -0.59 8.70 -7.82
C ILE A 27 0.74 8.12 -7.34
N HIS A 28 1.73 8.03 -8.24
CA HIS A 28 3.08 7.62 -7.89
C HIS A 28 3.83 8.79 -7.23
N MET A 29 3.88 8.79 -5.90
CA MET A 29 4.58 9.82 -5.14
C MET A 29 6.10 9.59 -5.14
N THR A 30 6.89 10.65 -5.25
CA THR A 30 8.31 10.57 -4.94
C THR A 30 8.49 10.61 -3.42
N LEU A 31 8.80 9.47 -2.82
CA LEU A 31 9.09 9.36 -1.39
C LEU A 31 10.58 9.49 -1.12
N LYS A 32 10.93 9.99 0.06
CA LYS A 32 12.29 9.86 0.58
C LYS A 32 12.55 8.40 1.00
N PRO A 33 13.82 7.94 1.03
CA PRO A 33 14.13 6.58 1.44
C PRO A 33 13.58 6.18 2.82
N GLU A 34 13.56 7.13 3.77
CA GLU A 34 13.02 6.94 5.11
C GLU A 34 11.48 6.78 5.12
N GLU A 35 10.77 7.49 4.23
CA GLU A 35 9.31 7.41 4.08
C GLU A 35 8.92 6.09 3.41
N GLU A 36 9.67 5.66 2.39
CA GLU A 36 9.48 4.36 1.74
C GLU A 36 9.69 3.21 2.74
N THR A 37 10.74 3.30 3.57
CA THR A 37 11.00 2.31 4.63
C THR A 37 9.83 2.23 5.63
N GLN A 38 9.25 3.37 6.02
CA GLN A 38 8.10 3.40 6.91
C GLN A 38 6.82 2.86 6.27
N LEU A 39 6.62 3.12 4.98
CA LEU A 39 5.49 2.59 4.23
C LEU A 39 5.56 1.06 4.12
N VAL A 40 6.74 0.51 3.80
CA VAL A 40 6.97 -0.94 3.78
C VAL A 40 6.74 -1.55 5.16
N LYS A 41 7.24 -0.93 6.24
CA LYS A 41 6.99 -1.40 7.62
C LYS A 41 5.49 -1.43 7.97
N SER A 42 4.73 -0.45 7.49
CA SER A 42 3.27 -0.40 7.68
C SER A 42 2.58 -1.54 6.91
N ALA A 43 3.01 -1.80 5.67
CA ALA A 43 2.55 -2.95 4.89
C ALA A 43 2.80 -4.28 5.62
N GLU A 44 4.02 -4.52 6.08
CA GLU A 44 4.40 -5.75 6.81
C GLU A 44 3.57 -5.95 8.08
N THR A 45 3.29 -4.86 8.81
CA THR A 45 2.48 -4.90 10.03
C THR A 45 1.04 -5.32 9.73
N LEU A 46 0.42 -4.72 8.71
CA LEU A 46 -0.94 -5.07 8.30
C LEU A 46 -1.02 -6.49 7.75
N TRP A 47 -0.05 -6.88 6.92
CA TRP A 47 0.04 -8.23 6.38
C TRP A 47 0.16 -9.28 7.49
N GLY A 48 0.95 -8.97 8.54
CA GLY A 48 1.12 -9.83 9.70
C GLY A 48 -0.19 -10.23 10.36
N VAL A 49 -1.16 -9.32 10.41
CA VAL A 49 -2.52 -9.60 10.92
C VAL A 49 -3.40 -10.23 9.84
N GLN A 50 -3.37 -9.69 8.62
CA GLN A 50 -4.26 -10.11 7.53
C GLN A 50 -4.03 -11.58 7.11
N LYS A 51 -2.78 -12.04 7.12
CA LYS A 51 -2.43 -13.43 6.76
C LYS A 51 -2.97 -14.47 7.74
N GLU A 52 -3.31 -14.07 8.96
CA GLU A 52 -3.82 -14.95 10.02
C GLU A 52 -5.35 -15.00 10.02
N LEU A 53 -6.02 -14.14 9.23
CA LEU A 53 -7.46 -14.16 9.07
C LEU A 53 -7.86 -15.36 8.20
N THR A 54 -8.44 -16.38 8.82
CA THR A 54 -9.19 -17.43 8.13
C THR A 54 -10.64 -17.00 7.98
N LEU A 55 -11.12 -16.96 6.73
CA LEU A 55 -12.54 -16.86 6.37
C LEU A 55 -13.24 -18.21 6.47
#